data_AF-A0A915NR45-F1
#
_entry.id   AF-A0A915NR45-F1
#
_cell.length_a   1.000
_cell.length_b   1.000
_cell.length_c   1.000
_cell.angle_alpha   90.00
_cell.angle_beta   90.00
_cell.angle_gamma   90.00
#
_symmetry.space_group_name_H-M   'P 1'
#
loop_
_entity.id
_entity.type
_entity.pdbx_description
1 polymer ?
#
loop_
_entity_poly.entity_id
_entity_poly.type
_entity_poly.pdbx_seq_one_letter_code
_entity_poly.pdbx_strand_id
1 'polypeptide(L)'
;MPASSTMAAIKNGGPFSHFRRTQSLRFPRATTTGSPLGSNHHHPAISSPSSCGVQSANGSGSLSRKGSRNFRSKSSRHRHGSTEALSLLGRMSNSQKIALCTTWRQMRQQQGQLFSLMRKIFMELAQTEPAVKEIFCKADYVDCWEKASGGGPNPASMEEHIRMLIKFIDDLVQFVEGDSENQQIINSSSKCIGQQHAFLSRTSQLSANVWDKLGEIVMEKVCSVECVQKTREAGRAWRTLIAFWTDEIRCGFEGEVKAFSRQDFFKNIFKNPSLIDAHQQKQHKPQ
;
A
#
# COMPACT_ATOMS: atom_id res chain seq x y z
N MET A 1 45.86 32.71 -20.40
CA MET A 1 45.01 32.64 -21.60
C MET A 1 44.79 31.17 -21.97
N PRO A 2 43.62 30.57 -21.70
CA PRO A 2 43.23 29.25 -22.19
C PRO A 2 42.32 29.35 -23.44
N ALA A 3 42.33 28.34 -24.31
CA ALA A 3 41.37 28.19 -25.40
C ALA A 3 41.22 26.71 -25.81
N SER A 4 40.02 26.32 -26.26
CA SER A 4 39.62 25.01 -26.83
C SER A 4 39.82 23.77 -25.92
N SER A 5 38.81 23.07 -25.39
CA SER A 5 37.49 22.61 -25.87
C SER A 5 37.50 21.36 -26.76
N THR A 6 36.82 20.30 -26.31
CA THR A 6 35.95 19.39 -27.09
C THR A 6 35.08 18.58 -26.10
N MET A 7 33.85 18.22 -26.51
CA MET A 7 32.86 17.49 -25.68
C MET A 7 33.02 15.95 -25.76
N ALA A 8 32.48 15.20 -24.77
CA ALA A 8 31.22 14.43 -24.95
C ALA A 8 30.93 13.41 -23.82
N ALA A 9 29.66 12.96 -23.78
CA ALA A 9 29.09 11.78 -23.09
C ALA A 9 28.30 12.01 -21.77
N ILE A 10 27.12 12.64 -21.87
CA ILE A 10 26.10 12.57 -20.81
C ILE A 10 25.50 11.15 -20.79
N LYS A 11 25.73 10.38 -19.72
CA LYS A 11 25.05 9.09 -19.48
C LYS A 11 23.77 9.32 -18.69
N ASN A 12 22.62 9.13 -19.35
CA ASN A 12 21.31 9.13 -18.69
C ASN A 12 21.20 7.97 -17.69
N GLY A 13 21.08 8.31 -16.40
CA GLY A 13 20.98 7.34 -15.30
C GLY A 13 20.07 7.86 -14.19
N GLY A 14 18.75 7.78 -14.40
CA GLY A 14 17.77 8.10 -13.37
C GLY A 14 17.82 7.10 -12.20
N PRO A 15 17.51 7.51 -10.95
CA PRO A 15 17.85 6.78 -9.72
C PRO A 15 17.11 5.44 -9.49
N PHE A 16 16.27 4.98 -10.41
CA PHE A 16 15.46 3.76 -10.29
C PHE A 16 15.90 2.59 -11.19
N SER A 17 17.03 2.72 -11.90
CA SER A 17 17.49 1.74 -12.90
C SER A 17 17.99 0.40 -12.34
N HIS A 18 18.35 0.33 -11.06
CA HIS A 18 19.13 -0.79 -10.51
C HIS A 18 18.32 -2.03 -10.07
N PHE A 19 16.99 -1.95 -9.93
CA PHE A 19 16.18 -3.01 -9.30
C PHE A 19 15.77 -4.17 -10.22
N ARG A 20 16.62 -4.55 -11.20
CA ARG A 20 16.44 -5.75 -12.05
C ARG A 20 17.63 -6.71 -12.00
N ARG A 21 17.75 -7.46 -10.90
CA ARG A 21 18.44 -8.77 -10.92
C ARG A 21 17.83 -9.74 -9.91
N THR A 22 17.00 -10.66 -10.39
CA THR A 22 16.48 -11.78 -9.61
C THR A 22 17.63 -12.75 -9.24
N GLN A 23 17.96 -12.86 -7.96
CA GLN A 23 18.84 -13.93 -7.47
C GLN A 23 18.00 -15.12 -6.96
N SER A 24 18.34 -16.32 -7.42
CA SER A 24 17.64 -17.55 -7.09
C SER A 24 18.17 -18.13 -5.78
N LEU A 25 17.56 -17.74 -4.65
CA LEU A 25 17.90 -18.27 -3.34
C LEU A 25 17.48 -19.75 -3.23
N ARG A 26 18.46 -20.66 -3.32
CA ARG A 26 18.30 -22.06 -2.90
C ARG A 26 18.58 -22.16 -1.40
N PHE A 27 17.61 -22.60 -0.62
CA PHE A 27 17.80 -22.88 0.80
C PHE A 27 18.45 -24.26 1.02
N PRO A 28 19.46 -24.39 1.89
CA PRO A 28 19.93 -25.69 2.37
C PRO A 28 18.92 -26.31 3.34
N ARG A 29 18.81 -27.65 3.32
CA ARG A 29 17.92 -28.43 4.19
C ARG A 29 18.64 -28.80 5.50
N ALA A 30 18.15 -28.29 6.63
CA ALA A 30 18.64 -28.69 7.95
C ALA A 30 18.20 -30.10 8.34
N THR A 31 19.03 -30.80 9.13
CA THR A 31 18.80 -32.16 9.64
C THR A 31 18.37 -32.15 11.11
N THR A 32 17.63 -33.18 11.53
CA THR A 32 16.99 -33.27 12.86
C THR A 32 17.82 -34.02 13.91
N THR A 33 18.21 -33.31 14.96
CA THR A 33 18.43 -33.75 16.36
C THR A 33 18.19 -32.52 17.26
N GLY A 34 17.88 -32.57 18.55
CA GLY A 34 17.50 -33.65 19.47
C GLY A 34 17.16 -33.01 20.85
N SER A 35 16.11 -33.47 21.54
CA SER A 35 15.61 -32.90 22.82
C SER A 35 16.31 -33.57 24.05
N PRO A 36 15.95 -33.36 25.36
CA PRO A 36 14.85 -32.55 25.95
C PRO A 36 15.21 -31.81 27.30
N LEU A 37 14.17 -31.46 28.07
CA LEU A 37 14.08 -31.20 29.54
C LEU A 37 14.22 -29.75 30.07
N GLY A 38 13.29 -29.42 30.98
CA GLY A 38 13.18 -28.15 31.72
C GLY A 38 11.71 -27.83 32.05
N SER A 39 11.29 -27.90 33.33
CA SER A 39 9.88 -27.79 33.76
C SER A 39 9.72 -26.90 35.00
N ASN A 40 8.70 -26.03 35.03
CA ASN A 40 7.64 -26.01 36.07
C ASN A 40 6.68 -24.80 36.00
N HIS A 41 5.54 -24.98 36.67
CA HIS A 41 4.38 -24.12 37.01
C HIS A 41 4.67 -22.60 37.25
N HIS A 42 3.71 -21.68 37.08
CA HIS A 42 2.42 -21.59 37.81
C HIS A 42 1.25 -20.86 37.09
N HIS A 43 0.02 -21.20 37.52
CA HIS A 43 -1.23 -20.44 37.27
C HIS A 43 -1.56 -19.51 38.47
N PRO A 44 -2.35 -18.43 38.25
CA PRO A 44 -3.80 -18.45 38.55
C PRO A 44 -4.64 -18.19 37.27
N ALA A 45 -5.82 -18.79 37.05
CA ALA A 45 -7.08 -18.91 37.82
C ALA A 45 -8.11 -17.84 37.40
N ILE A 46 -9.29 -18.30 36.96
CA ILE A 46 -10.38 -17.51 36.36
C ILE A 46 -11.51 -17.38 37.38
N SER A 47 -12.19 -16.23 37.40
CA SER A 47 -13.45 -16.03 38.13
C SER A 47 -14.61 -15.68 37.17
N SER A 48 -15.80 -16.16 37.51
CA SER A 48 -17.02 -16.10 36.68
C SER A 48 -18.00 -15.02 37.17
N PRO A 49 -18.97 -14.56 36.35
CA PRO A 49 -19.75 -13.36 36.66
C PRO A 49 -20.85 -13.60 37.70
N SER A 50 -21.17 -12.55 38.47
CA SER A 50 -22.31 -12.53 39.38
C SER A 50 -23.58 -12.03 38.68
N SER A 51 -24.71 -12.70 38.95
CA SER A 51 -26.03 -12.33 38.41
C SER A 51 -26.84 -11.50 39.41
N CYS A 52 -27.49 -10.45 38.94
CA CYS A 52 -28.67 -9.86 39.59
C CYS A 52 -29.64 -9.31 38.54
N GLY A 53 -30.94 -9.32 38.85
CA GLY A 53 -31.97 -8.81 37.95
C GLY A 53 -33.34 -8.77 38.64
N VAL A 54 -34.10 -7.70 38.37
CA VAL A 54 -35.50 -7.51 38.77
C VAL A 54 -36.23 -6.80 37.62
N GLN A 55 -37.55 -6.97 37.53
CA GLN A 55 -38.45 -6.35 36.54
C GLN A 55 -38.69 -4.86 36.88
N SER A 56 -39.45 -3.99 36.17
CA SER A 56 -40.43 -4.08 35.07
C SER A 56 -40.56 -2.65 34.42
N ALA A 57 -41.43 -2.24 33.49
CA ALA A 57 -42.60 -2.83 32.81
C ALA A 57 -42.89 -2.11 31.45
N ASN A 58 -43.92 -2.58 30.74
CA ASN A 58 -44.85 -1.87 29.84
C ASN A 58 -44.40 -0.67 28.97
N GLY A 59 -44.58 -0.83 27.64
CA GLY A 59 -44.64 0.27 26.67
C GLY A 59 -45.18 -0.20 25.31
N SER A 60 -46.50 -0.07 25.08
CA SER A 60 -47.16 -0.59 23.87
C SER A 60 -46.91 0.29 22.64
N GLY A 61 -46.47 -0.31 21.52
CA GLY A 61 -46.26 0.40 20.25
C GLY A 61 -46.44 -0.51 19.03
N SER A 62 -47.49 -0.25 18.24
CA SER A 62 -47.80 -1.00 17.02
C SER A 62 -46.92 -0.56 15.84
N LEU A 63 -46.49 -1.50 14.99
CA LEU A 63 -46.82 -1.55 13.56
C LEU A 63 -45.98 -2.60 12.81
N SER A 64 -46.62 -3.63 12.26
CA SER A 64 -45.96 -4.55 11.32
C SER A 64 -45.84 -3.93 9.93
N ARG A 65 -44.61 -3.77 9.42
CA ARG A 65 -44.34 -3.65 7.97
C ARG A 65 -43.27 -4.62 7.51
N LYS A 66 -43.73 -5.74 6.93
CA LYS A 66 -42.90 -6.71 6.19
C LYS A 66 -42.51 -6.06 4.85
N GLY A 67 -41.32 -5.48 4.77
CA GLY A 67 -40.82 -4.78 3.57
C GLY A 67 -39.50 -5.38 3.08
N SER A 68 -39.45 -5.78 1.81
CA SER A 68 -38.23 -6.38 1.22
C SER A 68 -37.06 -5.40 1.26
N ARG A 69 -36.01 -5.74 2.02
CA ARG A 69 -34.71 -5.05 1.92
C ARG A 69 -33.98 -5.57 0.70
N ASN A 70 -34.38 -5.10 -0.48
CA ASN A 70 -33.63 -5.35 -1.72
C ASN A 70 -32.15 -4.98 -1.49
N PHE A 71 -31.25 -5.82 -1.99
CA PHE A 71 -29.82 -5.65 -1.78
C PHE A 71 -29.38 -4.28 -2.29
N ARG A 72 -28.87 -3.45 -1.37
CA ARG A 72 -28.27 -2.16 -1.70
C ARG A 72 -27.06 -2.44 -2.58
N SER A 73 -27.18 -2.18 -3.88
CA SER A 73 -26.16 -2.51 -4.88
C SER A 73 -24.78 -2.11 -4.40
N LYS A 74 -23.85 -3.09 -4.30
CA LYS A 74 -22.45 -2.79 -3.98
C LYS A 74 -21.99 -1.76 -4.99
N SER A 75 -21.58 -0.58 -4.51
CA SER A 75 -21.11 0.49 -5.37
C SER A 75 -19.93 -0.03 -6.18
N SER A 76 -20.16 -0.26 -7.47
CA SER A 76 -19.08 -0.52 -8.42
C SER A 76 -18.29 0.78 -8.53
N ARG A 77 -17.27 0.95 -7.67
CA ARG A 77 -16.19 1.90 -7.90
C ARG A 77 -15.68 1.58 -9.32
N HIS A 78 -16.00 2.45 -10.28
CA HIS A 78 -15.52 2.29 -11.63
C HIS A 78 -13.98 2.18 -11.60
N ARG A 79 -13.43 1.35 -12.47
CA ARG A 79 -11.98 1.31 -12.69
C ARG A 79 -11.60 2.59 -13.39
N HIS A 80 -11.26 3.61 -12.61
CA HIS A 80 -10.94 4.93 -13.15
C HIS A 80 -9.73 4.80 -14.07
N GLY A 81 -9.80 5.44 -15.23
CA GLY A 81 -8.67 5.48 -16.15
C GLY A 81 -7.51 6.27 -15.58
N SER A 82 -6.29 6.00 -16.04
CA SER A 82 -5.10 6.81 -15.72
C SER A 82 -5.33 8.31 -15.97
N THR A 83 -6.13 8.62 -16.99
CA THR A 83 -6.57 9.97 -17.38
C THR A 83 -7.54 10.58 -16.38
N GLU A 84 -8.48 9.80 -15.84
CA GLU A 84 -9.44 10.27 -14.83
C GLU A 84 -8.77 10.47 -13.47
N ALA A 85 -7.80 9.63 -13.10
CA ALA A 85 -6.98 9.85 -11.91
C ALA A 85 -6.20 11.17 -12.01
N LEU A 86 -5.55 11.45 -13.14
CA LEU A 86 -4.90 12.75 -13.39
C LEU A 86 -5.88 13.94 -13.30
N SER A 87 -7.13 13.75 -13.72
CA SER A 87 -8.17 14.77 -13.57
C SER A 87 -8.53 15.07 -12.10
N LEU A 88 -8.25 14.20 -11.13
CA LEU A 88 -8.49 14.49 -9.71
C LEU A 88 -7.57 15.61 -9.20
N LEU A 89 -6.26 15.52 -9.51
CA LEU A 89 -5.30 16.57 -9.18
C LEU A 89 -5.49 17.81 -10.07
N GLY A 90 -5.77 17.62 -11.37
CA GLY A 90 -6.08 18.73 -12.29
C GLY A 90 -7.32 19.53 -11.91
N ARG A 91 -8.28 18.95 -11.17
CA ARG A 91 -9.47 19.64 -10.64
C ARG A 91 -9.24 20.36 -9.30
N MET A 92 -8.03 20.35 -8.74
CA MET A 92 -7.71 21.18 -7.58
C MET A 92 -7.71 22.67 -7.96
N SER A 93 -8.58 23.44 -7.31
CA SER A 93 -8.55 24.91 -7.42
C SER A 93 -7.24 25.50 -6.89
N ASN A 94 -6.82 26.66 -7.38
CA ASN A 94 -5.55 27.28 -6.96
C ASN A 94 -5.46 27.51 -5.44
N SER A 95 -6.58 27.81 -4.77
CA SER A 95 -6.65 27.90 -3.31
C SER A 95 -6.35 26.57 -2.60
N GLN A 96 -6.80 25.44 -3.16
CA GLN A 96 -6.49 24.10 -2.67
C GLN A 96 -5.03 23.72 -2.94
N LYS A 97 -4.49 24.05 -4.12
CA LYS A 97 -3.07 23.85 -4.45
C LYS A 97 -2.17 24.60 -3.45
N ILE A 98 -2.41 25.89 -3.26
CA ILE A 98 -1.67 26.74 -2.30
C ILE A 98 -1.79 26.17 -0.88
N ALA A 99 -3.00 25.84 -0.43
CA ALA A 99 -3.20 25.30 0.92
C ALA A 99 -2.50 23.94 1.15
N LEU A 100 -2.41 23.08 0.12
CA LEU A 100 -1.63 21.85 0.16
C LEU A 100 -0.13 22.14 0.32
N CYS A 101 0.43 22.98 -0.55
CA CYS A 101 1.85 23.33 -0.54
C CYS A 101 2.26 24.01 0.78
N THR A 102 1.44 24.94 1.29
CA THR A 102 1.67 25.61 2.58
C THR A 102 1.62 24.63 3.76
N THR A 103 0.61 23.76 3.84
CA THR A 103 0.48 22.84 4.98
C THR A 103 1.53 21.73 4.96
N TRP A 104 1.89 21.22 3.78
CA TRP A 104 3.02 20.30 3.64
C TRP A 104 4.35 20.95 4.03
N ARG A 105 4.61 22.19 3.59
CA ARG A 105 5.81 22.96 3.96
C ARG A 105 5.91 23.15 5.48
N GLN A 106 4.79 23.38 6.17
CA GLN A 106 4.74 23.43 7.62
C GLN A 106 5.03 22.07 8.28
N MET A 107 4.49 20.96 7.75
CA MET A 107 4.81 19.61 8.23
C MET A 107 6.29 19.27 8.03
N ARG A 108 6.90 19.68 6.90
CA ARG A 108 8.34 19.49 6.62
C ARG A 108 9.25 20.26 7.57
N GLN A 109 8.82 21.41 8.11
CA GLN A 109 9.56 22.15 9.14
C GLN A 109 9.66 21.36 10.46
N GLN A 110 8.68 20.51 10.77
CA GLN A 110 8.63 19.70 11.99
C GLN A 110 9.03 18.24 11.72
N GLN A 111 10.20 18.00 11.09
CA GLN A 111 10.61 16.68 10.61
C GLN A 111 10.45 15.54 11.61
N GLY A 112 10.79 15.73 12.90
CA GLY A 112 10.62 14.70 13.93
C GLY A 112 9.15 14.32 14.18
N GLN A 113 8.23 15.30 14.14
CA GLN A 113 6.80 15.04 14.25
C GLN A 113 6.25 14.37 12.99
N LEU A 114 6.70 14.80 11.80
CA LEU A 114 6.35 14.17 10.52
C LEU A 114 6.82 12.70 10.46
N PHE A 115 8.05 12.41 10.89
CA PHE A 115 8.54 11.02 10.94
C PHE A 115 7.74 10.18 11.96
N SER A 116 7.37 10.76 13.11
CA SER A 116 6.48 10.10 14.09
C SER A 116 5.09 9.82 13.51
N LEU A 117 4.50 10.76 12.77
CA LEU A 117 3.21 10.61 12.08
C LEU A 117 3.26 9.47 11.06
N MET A 118 4.29 9.44 10.21
CA MET A 118 4.46 8.40 9.21
C MET A 118 4.75 7.03 9.83
N ARG A 119 5.51 6.95 10.94
CA ARG A 119 5.67 5.69 11.68
C ARG A 119 4.34 5.20 12.26
N LYS A 120 3.52 6.08 12.85
CA LYS A 120 2.18 5.71 13.35
C LYS A 120 1.31 5.12 12.24
N ILE A 121 1.31 5.73 11.05
CA ILE A 121 0.59 5.22 9.87
C ILE A 121 1.03 3.79 9.50
N PHE A 122 2.34 3.53 9.37
CA PHE A 122 2.83 2.19 9.03
C PHE A 122 2.66 1.15 10.15
N MET A 123 2.78 1.55 11.42
CA MET A 123 2.50 0.68 12.56
C MET A 123 1.02 0.27 12.62
N GLU A 124 0.10 1.21 12.39
CA GLU A 124 -1.35 0.92 12.37
C GLU A 124 -1.75 0.07 11.16
N LEU A 125 -1.10 0.26 10.01
CA LEU A 125 -1.26 -0.62 8.85
C LEU A 125 -0.76 -2.05 9.18
N ALA A 126 0.39 -2.20 9.83
CA ALA A 126 0.89 -3.50 10.26
C ALA A 126 0.01 -4.15 11.35
N GLN A 127 -0.67 -3.37 12.19
CA GLN A 127 -1.63 -3.89 13.17
C GLN A 127 -2.95 -4.35 12.53
N THR A 128 -3.36 -3.74 11.41
CA THR A 128 -4.63 -4.04 10.73
C THR A 128 -4.51 -5.06 9.59
N GLU A 129 -3.36 -5.15 8.92
CA GLU A 129 -3.08 -6.08 7.82
C GLU A 129 -1.92 -7.03 8.20
N PRO A 130 -2.19 -8.28 8.63
CA PRO A 130 -1.17 -9.22 9.11
C PRO A 130 -0.03 -9.49 8.11
N ALA A 131 -0.33 -9.47 6.81
CA ALA A 131 0.66 -9.60 5.74
C ALA A 131 1.72 -8.48 5.79
N VAL A 132 1.32 -7.24 6.12
CA VAL A 132 2.24 -6.09 6.24
C VAL A 132 3.15 -6.25 7.45
N LYS A 133 2.62 -6.75 8.57
CA LYS A 133 3.43 -7.11 9.74
C LYS A 133 4.45 -8.19 9.40
N GLU A 134 4.04 -9.25 8.71
CA GLU A 134 4.94 -10.33 8.30
C GLU A 134 6.05 -9.82 7.35
N ILE A 135 5.73 -8.92 6.43
CA ILE A 135 6.71 -8.28 5.53
C ILE A 135 7.73 -7.47 6.32
N PHE A 136 7.31 -6.59 7.24
CA PHE A 136 8.27 -5.81 8.03
C PHE A 136 9.09 -6.68 8.98
N CYS A 137 8.50 -7.66 9.68
CA CYS A 137 9.28 -8.57 10.53
C CYS A 137 10.29 -9.43 9.74
N LYS A 138 10.00 -9.79 8.48
CA LYS A 138 10.98 -10.42 7.57
C LYS A 138 12.11 -9.44 7.21
N ALA A 139 11.78 -8.17 6.96
CA ALA A 139 12.77 -7.14 6.66
C ALA A 139 13.68 -6.86 7.87
N ASP A 140 13.12 -6.73 9.07
CA ASP A 140 13.87 -6.51 10.32
C ASP A 140 14.85 -7.66 10.59
N TYR A 141 14.42 -8.92 10.37
CA TYR A 141 15.30 -10.09 10.51
C TYR A 141 16.47 -10.08 9.52
N VAL A 142 16.24 -9.68 8.26
CA VAL A 142 17.29 -9.52 7.25
C VAL A 142 18.21 -8.34 7.58
N ASP A 143 17.65 -7.21 8.04
CA ASP A 143 18.40 -6.01 8.42
C ASP A 143 19.34 -6.26 9.60
N CYS A 144 18.93 -7.06 10.59
CA CYS A 144 19.82 -7.54 11.66
C CYS A 144 21.01 -8.37 11.11
N TRP A 145 20.76 -9.24 10.12
CA TRP A 145 21.80 -10.07 9.50
C TRP A 145 22.76 -9.26 8.60
N GLU A 146 22.22 -8.34 7.80
CA GLU A 146 23.01 -7.47 6.93
C GLU A 146 23.86 -6.49 7.74
N LYS A 147 23.34 -5.91 8.83
CA LYS A 147 24.12 -5.06 9.75
C LYS A 147 25.26 -5.82 10.43
N ALA A 148 25.03 -7.07 10.85
CA ALA A 148 26.09 -7.94 11.36
C ALA A 148 27.17 -8.29 10.30
N SER A 149 26.83 -8.13 9.01
CA SER A 149 27.71 -8.37 7.87
C SER A 149 28.35 -7.08 7.30
N GLY A 150 28.15 -5.92 7.92
CA GLY A 150 28.63 -4.63 7.42
C GLY A 150 27.84 -4.05 6.23
N GLY A 151 26.60 -4.52 6.01
CA GLY A 151 25.71 -4.05 4.96
C GLY A 151 25.12 -2.66 5.19
N GLY A 152 24.53 -2.08 4.13
CA GLY A 152 23.77 -0.83 4.20
C GLY A 152 22.39 -1.00 4.84
N PRO A 153 21.59 0.07 4.94
CA PRO A 153 20.23 -0.01 5.47
C PRO A 153 19.33 -0.86 4.57
N ASN A 154 18.56 -1.80 5.15
CA ASN A 154 17.62 -2.62 4.38
C ASN A 154 16.49 -1.73 3.80
N PRO A 155 16.31 -1.67 2.45
CA PRO A 155 15.28 -0.83 1.82
C PRO A 155 13.85 -1.28 2.11
N ALA A 156 13.63 -2.51 2.60
CA ALA A 156 12.32 -3.02 3.02
C ALA A 156 11.99 -2.71 4.49
N SER A 157 12.89 -2.06 5.25
CA SER A 157 12.63 -1.65 6.63
C SER A 157 11.52 -0.59 6.72
N MET A 158 10.80 -0.56 7.85
CA MET A 158 9.75 0.46 8.07
C MET A 158 10.34 1.88 8.04
N GLU A 159 11.53 2.07 8.59
CA GLU A 159 12.27 3.33 8.57
C GLU A 159 12.56 3.85 7.17
N GLU A 160 12.91 2.98 6.21
CA GLU A 160 13.11 3.40 4.83
C GLU A 160 11.79 3.60 4.08
N HIS A 161 10.78 2.77 4.34
CA HIS A 161 9.42 3.01 3.82
C HIS A 161 8.85 4.36 4.28
N ILE A 162 9.17 4.83 5.49
CA ILE A 162 8.82 6.18 5.96
C ILE A 162 9.56 7.27 5.15
N ARG A 163 10.86 7.12 4.90
CA ARG A 163 11.64 8.09 4.09
C ARG A 163 11.14 8.14 2.65
N MET A 164 10.91 6.97 2.04
CA MET A 164 10.35 6.84 0.70
C MET A 164 8.95 7.46 0.58
N LEU A 165 8.06 7.26 1.58
CA LEU A 165 6.74 7.88 1.59
C LEU A 165 6.80 9.41 1.73
N ILE A 166 7.68 9.95 2.59
CA ILE A 166 7.86 11.40 2.72
C ILE A 166 8.37 11.99 1.40
N LYS A 167 9.38 11.37 0.76
CA LYS A 167 9.87 11.82 -0.56
C LYS A 167 8.80 11.69 -1.65
N PHE A 168 8.01 10.62 -1.66
CA PHE A 168 6.94 10.46 -2.64
C PHE A 168 5.87 11.56 -2.50
N ILE A 169 5.55 11.98 -1.27
CA ILE A 169 4.66 13.13 -1.03
C ILE A 169 5.33 14.46 -1.43
N ASP A 170 6.65 14.63 -1.23
CA ASP A 170 7.37 15.80 -1.76
C ASP A 170 7.24 15.89 -3.29
N ASP A 171 7.54 14.81 -4.00
CA ASP A 171 7.50 14.74 -5.47
C ASP A 171 6.06 15.00 -5.98
N LEU A 172 5.05 14.47 -5.30
CA LEU A 172 3.63 14.72 -5.58
C LEU A 172 3.21 16.19 -5.33
N VAL A 173 3.64 16.80 -4.23
CA VAL A 173 3.27 18.19 -3.88
C VAL A 173 3.98 19.18 -4.81
N GLN A 174 5.25 18.95 -5.15
CA GLN A 174 5.97 19.73 -6.16
C GLN A 174 5.27 19.66 -7.53
N PHE A 175 4.70 18.51 -7.88
CA PHE A 175 3.89 18.35 -9.09
C PHE A 175 2.53 19.08 -9.04
N VAL A 176 1.91 19.23 -7.86
CA VAL A 176 0.71 20.07 -7.72
C VAL A 176 1.04 21.57 -7.76
N GLU A 177 2.26 21.95 -7.37
CA GLU A 177 2.79 23.33 -7.39
C GLU A 177 3.23 23.77 -8.81
N GLY A 178 3.76 22.87 -9.64
CA GLY A 178 4.24 23.16 -11.00
C GLY A 178 3.25 22.83 -12.14
N ASP A 179 3.43 23.46 -13.31
CA ASP A 179 2.53 23.28 -14.46
C ASP A 179 2.90 22.08 -15.35
N SER A 180 2.04 21.06 -15.30
CA SER A 180 1.73 20.07 -16.36
C SER A 180 2.81 19.15 -16.96
N GLU A 181 4.04 19.58 -17.26
CA GLU A 181 4.97 18.79 -18.10
C GLU A 181 5.39 17.45 -17.48
N ASN A 182 5.51 17.39 -16.14
CA ASN A 182 5.93 16.17 -15.42
C ASN A 182 4.77 15.21 -15.08
N GLN A 183 3.54 15.50 -15.52
CA GLN A 183 2.32 14.82 -15.06
C GLN A 183 2.28 13.32 -15.40
N GLN A 184 2.82 12.92 -16.55
CA GLN A 184 2.92 11.51 -16.95
C GLN A 184 4.00 10.74 -16.15
N ILE A 185 5.10 11.41 -15.80
CA ILE A 185 6.21 10.81 -15.03
C ILE A 185 5.72 10.43 -13.63
N ILE A 186 4.96 11.31 -12.96
CA ILE A 186 4.50 11.08 -11.57
C ILE A 186 3.25 10.19 -11.48
N ASN A 187 2.46 10.09 -12.55
CA ASN A 187 1.51 8.99 -12.69
C ASN A 187 2.24 7.63 -12.75
N SER A 188 3.26 7.54 -13.61
CA SER A 188 4.00 6.29 -13.81
C SER A 188 4.83 5.88 -12.58
N SER A 189 5.36 6.81 -11.78
CA SER A 189 6.01 6.49 -10.51
C SER A 189 5.01 5.93 -9.48
N SER A 190 3.81 6.52 -9.37
CA SER A 190 2.74 6.03 -8.51
C SER A 190 2.37 4.58 -8.85
N LYS A 191 2.21 4.27 -10.14
CA LYS A 191 1.95 2.88 -10.58
C LYS A 191 3.14 1.94 -10.41
N CYS A 192 4.36 2.43 -10.60
CA CYS A 192 5.59 1.67 -10.41
C CYS A 192 5.72 1.15 -8.97
N ILE A 193 5.39 1.97 -7.96
CA ILE A 193 5.37 1.54 -6.54
C ILE A 193 4.43 0.33 -6.37
N GLY A 194 3.22 0.40 -6.92
CA GLY A 194 2.26 -0.72 -6.88
C GLY A 194 2.77 -1.98 -7.59
N GLN A 195 3.36 -1.82 -8.77
CA GLN A 195 3.94 -2.91 -9.56
C GLN A 195 5.11 -3.59 -8.83
N GLN A 196 5.97 -2.83 -8.15
CA GLN A 196 7.07 -3.37 -7.34
C GLN A 196 6.54 -4.21 -6.16
N HIS A 197 5.51 -3.72 -5.47
CA HIS A 197 4.88 -4.44 -4.35
C HIS A 197 4.06 -5.67 -4.81
N ALA A 198 3.65 -5.74 -6.08
CA ALA A 198 2.84 -6.85 -6.60
C ALA A 198 3.51 -8.23 -6.42
N PHE A 199 4.84 -8.31 -6.36
CA PHE A 199 5.55 -9.56 -6.09
C PHE A 199 5.21 -10.15 -4.71
N LEU A 200 4.92 -9.31 -3.72
CA LEU A 200 4.59 -9.71 -2.35
C LEU A 200 3.24 -10.44 -2.25
N SER A 201 2.38 -10.35 -3.27
CA SER A 201 1.17 -11.18 -3.39
C SER A 201 1.49 -12.68 -3.49
N ARG A 202 2.64 -13.04 -4.09
CA ARG A 202 3.10 -14.43 -4.23
C ARG A 202 3.87 -14.94 -3.00
N THR A 203 4.52 -14.07 -2.24
CA THR A 203 5.49 -14.47 -1.19
C THR A 203 5.07 -14.15 0.25
N SER A 204 4.15 -13.21 0.44
CA SER A 204 3.61 -12.80 1.75
C SER A 204 2.10 -12.53 1.68
N GLN A 205 1.40 -13.11 0.70
CA GLN A 205 -0.06 -13.04 0.53
C GLN A 205 -0.64 -11.60 0.47
N LEU A 206 0.18 -10.60 0.14
CA LEU A 206 -0.24 -9.20 0.11
C LEU A 206 -1.38 -9.01 -0.92
N SER A 207 -2.45 -8.32 -0.53
CA SER A 207 -3.63 -8.10 -1.37
C SER A 207 -3.85 -6.62 -1.66
N ALA A 208 -4.67 -6.31 -2.68
CA ALA A 208 -4.97 -4.92 -3.03
C ALA A 208 -5.68 -4.13 -1.92
N ASN A 209 -6.29 -4.81 -0.93
CA ASN A 209 -6.95 -4.20 0.23
C ASN A 209 -6.00 -3.36 1.09
N VAL A 210 -4.69 -3.67 1.08
CA VAL A 210 -3.67 -2.91 1.81
C VAL A 210 -3.64 -1.44 1.40
N TRP A 211 -3.95 -1.12 0.14
CA TRP A 211 -3.94 0.24 -0.39
C TRP A 211 -5.19 1.03 0.01
N ASP A 212 -6.34 0.36 0.14
CA ASP A 212 -7.52 0.94 0.79
C ASP A 212 -7.27 1.22 2.26
N LYS A 213 -6.68 0.27 3.01
CA LYS A 213 -6.36 0.45 4.43
C LYS A 213 -5.32 1.54 4.68
N LEU A 214 -4.24 1.56 3.90
CA LEU A 214 -3.26 2.65 3.93
C LEU A 214 -3.93 3.99 3.61
N GLY A 215 -4.81 4.04 2.62
CA GLY A 215 -5.58 5.24 2.30
C GLY A 215 -6.47 5.72 3.43
N GLU A 216 -7.23 4.83 4.07
CA GLU A 216 -8.07 5.16 5.24
C GLU A 216 -7.23 5.70 6.41
N ILE A 217 -6.12 5.03 6.75
CA ILE A 217 -5.24 5.44 7.86
C ILE A 217 -4.54 6.78 7.57
N VAL A 218 -3.96 6.96 6.38
CA VAL A 218 -3.33 8.24 5.99
C VAL A 218 -4.36 9.37 5.99
N MET A 219 -5.56 9.11 5.46
CA MET A 219 -6.68 10.07 5.45
C MET A 219 -7.01 10.55 6.87
N GLU A 220 -7.14 9.63 7.83
CA GLU A 220 -7.42 9.96 9.22
C GLU A 220 -6.26 10.75 9.85
N LYS A 221 -5.03 10.21 9.84
CA LYS A 221 -3.92 10.82 10.58
C LYS A 221 -3.49 12.16 9.99
N VAL A 222 -3.45 12.30 8.66
CA VAL A 222 -3.05 13.57 8.01
C VAL A 222 -4.13 14.64 8.11
N CYS A 223 -5.43 14.29 7.97
CA CYS A 223 -6.51 15.25 8.21
C CYS A 223 -6.71 15.60 9.71
N SER A 224 -5.97 14.92 10.61
CA SER A 224 -5.90 15.23 12.04
C SER A 224 -4.73 16.12 12.42
N VAL A 225 -3.86 16.51 11.47
CA VAL A 225 -2.76 17.45 11.73
C VAL A 225 -3.30 18.88 11.81
N GLU A 226 -2.92 19.61 12.85
CA GLU A 226 -3.41 20.97 13.16
C GLU A 226 -3.38 21.92 11.94
N CYS A 227 -2.26 21.97 11.20
CA CYS A 227 -2.15 22.84 10.02
C CYS A 227 -3.13 22.49 8.89
N VAL A 228 -3.46 21.20 8.72
CA VAL A 228 -4.41 20.70 7.72
C VAL A 228 -5.85 21.04 8.11
N GLN A 229 -6.14 21.15 9.40
CA GLN A 229 -7.46 21.50 9.92
C GLN A 229 -7.78 23.00 9.86
N LYS A 230 -6.77 23.88 9.75
CA LYS A 230 -6.95 25.34 9.75
C LYS A 230 -7.77 25.90 8.58
N THR A 231 -7.84 25.20 7.44
CA THR A 231 -8.69 25.60 6.31
C THR A 231 -9.43 24.41 5.72
N ARG A 232 -10.62 24.66 5.18
CA ARG A 232 -11.41 23.63 4.48
C ARG A 232 -10.73 23.22 3.18
N GLU A 233 -9.92 24.11 2.64
CA GLU A 233 -9.18 24.05 1.39
C GLU A 233 -7.99 23.09 1.53
N ALA A 234 -7.21 23.20 2.61
CA ALA A 234 -6.15 22.24 2.94
C ALA A 234 -6.73 20.84 3.14
N GLY A 235 -7.73 20.70 4.02
CA GLY A 235 -8.40 19.42 4.25
C GLY A 235 -9.05 18.83 2.99
N ARG A 236 -9.53 19.65 2.05
CA ARG A 236 -10.03 19.16 0.74
C ARG A 236 -8.88 18.68 -0.15
N ALA A 237 -7.82 19.47 -0.27
CA ALA A 237 -6.66 19.13 -1.10
C ALA A 237 -5.99 17.82 -0.64
N TRP A 238 -5.77 17.66 0.67
CA TRP A 238 -5.19 16.44 1.23
C TRP A 238 -6.02 15.19 0.93
N ARG A 239 -7.35 15.24 1.09
CA ARG A 239 -8.23 14.10 0.74
C ARG A 239 -8.13 13.74 -0.74
N THR A 240 -8.13 14.73 -1.64
CA THR A 240 -7.98 14.50 -3.08
C THR A 240 -6.60 13.93 -3.44
N LEU A 241 -5.52 14.41 -2.80
CA LEU A 241 -4.17 13.89 -3.01
C LEU A 241 -4.05 12.42 -2.57
N ILE A 242 -4.53 12.11 -1.36
CA ILE A 242 -4.49 10.76 -0.78
C ILE A 242 -5.32 9.79 -1.61
N ALA A 243 -6.53 10.19 -2.02
CA ALA A 243 -7.38 9.38 -2.89
C ALA A 243 -6.73 9.10 -4.26
N PHE A 244 -6.04 10.09 -4.85
CA PHE A 244 -5.31 9.92 -6.11
C PHE A 244 -4.19 8.88 -5.99
N TRP A 245 -3.22 9.08 -5.08
CA TRP A 245 -2.02 8.25 -5.10
C TRP A 245 -2.29 6.82 -4.61
N THR A 246 -3.24 6.63 -3.68
CA THR A 246 -3.63 5.30 -3.20
C THR A 246 -4.36 4.50 -4.28
N ASP A 247 -5.20 5.13 -5.09
CA ASP A 247 -5.85 4.47 -6.24
C ASP A 247 -4.85 4.12 -7.34
N GLU A 248 -3.89 5.00 -7.65
CA GLU A 248 -2.90 4.73 -8.70
C GLU A 248 -1.88 3.65 -8.30
N ILE A 249 -1.46 3.60 -7.02
CA ILE A 249 -0.68 2.47 -6.48
C ILE A 249 -1.51 1.17 -6.56
N ARG A 250 -2.79 1.19 -6.11
CA ARG A 250 -3.69 0.02 -6.21
C ARG A 250 -3.84 -0.47 -7.64
N CYS A 251 -4.04 0.44 -8.60
CA CYS A 251 -4.18 0.11 -10.02
C CYS A 251 -2.89 -0.47 -10.61
N GLY A 252 -1.71 0.05 -10.23
CA GLY A 252 -0.41 -0.52 -10.60
C GLY A 252 -0.23 -1.94 -10.05
N PHE A 253 -0.54 -2.13 -8.75
CA PHE A 253 -0.48 -3.42 -8.07
C PHE A 253 -1.42 -4.45 -8.71
N GLU A 254 -2.70 -4.13 -8.86
CA GLU A 254 -3.70 -5.01 -9.47
C GLU A 254 -3.36 -5.35 -10.93
N GLY A 255 -2.81 -4.41 -11.69
CA GLY A 255 -2.39 -4.62 -13.07
C GLY A 255 -1.32 -5.69 -13.19
N GLU A 256 -0.30 -5.61 -12.32
CA GLU A 256 0.85 -6.51 -12.33
C GLU A 256 0.52 -7.89 -11.73
N VAL A 257 -0.26 -7.96 -10.65
CA VAL A 257 -0.77 -9.26 -10.12
C VAL A 257 -1.54 -10.02 -11.22
N LYS A 258 -2.36 -9.32 -12.01
CA LYS A 258 -3.05 -9.94 -13.16
C LYS A 258 -2.10 -10.33 -14.29
N ALA A 259 -1.02 -9.58 -14.51
CA ALA A 259 0.02 -9.94 -15.49
C ALA A 259 0.78 -11.21 -15.07
N PHE A 260 1.12 -11.31 -13.79
CA PHE A 260 1.70 -12.50 -13.17
C PHE A 260 0.81 -13.73 -13.34
N SER A 261 -0.48 -13.66 -13.02
CA SER A 261 -1.41 -14.78 -13.23
C SER A 261 -1.51 -15.20 -14.71
N ARG A 262 -1.51 -14.25 -15.65
CA ARG A 262 -1.48 -14.58 -17.10
C ARG A 262 -0.20 -15.30 -17.51
N GLN A 263 0.97 -14.83 -17.07
CA GLN A 263 2.24 -15.48 -17.37
C GLN A 263 2.29 -16.92 -16.84
N ASP A 264 1.78 -17.16 -15.63
CA ASP A 264 1.81 -18.49 -15.02
C ASP A 264 0.79 -19.44 -15.68
N PHE A 265 -0.37 -18.92 -16.10
CA PHE A 265 -1.33 -19.66 -16.92
C PHE A 265 -0.72 -20.13 -18.26
N PHE A 266 -0.06 -19.23 -19.02
CA PHE A 266 0.61 -19.63 -20.26
C PHE A 266 1.75 -20.63 -20.03
N LYS A 267 2.58 -20.44 -19.00
CA LYS A 267 3.63 -21.42 -18.61
C LYS A 267 3.04 -22.80 -18.30
N ASN A 268 1.85 -22.86 -17.69
CA ASN A 268 1.19 -24.11 -17.36
C ASN A 268 0.58 -24.81 -18.58
N ILE A 269 0.06 -24.07 -19.56
CA ILE A 269 -0.36 -24.61 -20.86
C ILE A 269 0.83 -25.19 -21.61
N PHE A 270 1.93 -24.45 -21.77
CA PHE A 270 3.12 -24.94 -22.46
C PHE A 270 3.82 -26.12 -21.75
N LYS A 271 3.52 -26.35 -20.47
CA LYS A 271 3.98 -27.55 -19.71
C LYS A 271 2.99 -28.71 -19.74
N ASN A 272 1.70 -28.48 -19.99
CA ASN A 272 0.65 -29.50 -20.02
C ASN A 272 -0.30 -29.23 -21.22
N PRO A 273 0.10 -29.62 -22.45
CA PRO A 273 -0.68 -29.34 -23.66
C PRO A 273 -2.13 -29.85 -23.62
N SER A 274 -2.38 -30.96 -22.90
CA SER A 274 -3.70 -31.59 -22.73
C SER A 274 -4.77 -30.71 -22.05
N LEU A 275 -4.39 -29.55 -21.50
CA LEU A 275 -5.35 -28.56 -21.00
C LEU A 275 -6.05 -27.77 -22.13
N ILE A 276 -5.52 -27.80 -23.34
CA ILE A 276 -6.13 -27.15 -24.52
C ILE A 276 -7.38 -27.93 -24.96
N ASP A 277 -7.26 -29.26 -25.06
CA ASP A 277 -8.33 -30.16 -25.53
C ASP A 277 -9.56 -30.09 -24.62
N ALA A 278 -9.34 -30.06 -23.30
CA ALA A 278 -10.40 -29.94 -22.29
C ALA A 278 -11.22 -28.63 -22.39
N HIS A 279 -10.68 -27.58 -23.04
CA HIS A 279 -11.41 -26.34 -23.29
C HIS A 279 -12.18 -26.37 -24.61
N GLN A 280 -11.71 -27.12 -25.62
CA GLN A 280 -12.47 -27.34 -26.86
C GLN A 280 -13.65 -28.31 -26.64
N GLN A 281 -13.46 -29.38 -25.86
CA GLN A 281 -14.50 -30.36 -25.53
C GLN A 281 -15.71 -29.78 -24.76
N LYS A 282 -15.60 -28.57 -24.20
CA LYS A 282 -16.73 -27.85 -23.59
C LYS A 282 -17.56 -27.01 -24.55
N GLN A 283 -17.13 -26.80 -25.80
CA GLN A 283 -17.93 -26.07 -26.81
C GLN A 283 -18.65 -26.99 -27.81
N HIS A 284 -18.22 -28.25 -27.94
CA HIS A 284 -18.97 -29.27 -28.67
C HIS A 284 -19.68 -30.24 -27.70
N LYS A 285 -20.83 -29.79 -27.19
CA LYS A 285 -21.86 -30.71 -26.68
C LYS A 285 -23.20 -30.35 -27.34
N PRO A 286 -23.71 -31.15 -28.29
CA PRO A 286 -25.08 -30.99 -28.78
C PRO A 286 -26.08 -31.30 -27.65
N GLN A 287 -27.32 -30.86 -27.85
CA GLN A 287 -28.47 -31.20 -26.99
C GLN A 287 -28.92 -32.64 -27.22
#